data_AF-A0A1B6E6T6-F1
#
_entry.id   AF-A0A1B6E6T6-F1
#
_cell.length_a   1.000
_cell.length_b   1.000
_cell.length_c   1.000
_cell.angle_alpha   90.00
_cell.angle_beta   90.00
_cell.angle_gamma   90.00
#
_symmetry.space_group_name_H-M   'P 1'
#
loop_
_entity.id
_entity.type
_entity.pdbx_description
1 polymer ?
#
loop_
_entity_poly.entity_id
_entity_poly.type
_entity_poly.pdbx_seq_one_letter_code
_entity_poly.pdbx_strand_id
1 'polypeptide(L)'
;MSPTDNMDLLPHPLLRKYIAYARKYVSTPRLSDKAARVLQHFYLELRKQHQTSDCTPVTTRQLESLVRLTQARAKLELREEASEFDAVDVVEIMRWSMVDTFSDEFGSLDFHRSQHGSGMSTKNQAKKFISALQRKAEIQSKAIFSVAEMKETASSANIQVSDFFSFISTLNTQGFLIKKGKQLYQLQTVDY
;
A
#
# COMPACT_ATOMS: atom_id res chain seq x y z
N MET A 1 -22.68 1.84 -30.39
CA MET A 1 -21.63 2.87 -30.53
C MET A 1 -20.31 2.22 -30.18
N SER A 2 -19.33 2.29 -31.07
CA SER A 2 -18.00 1.70 -30.89
C SER A 2 -17.29 2.35 -29.68
N PRO A 3 -16.46 1.65 -28.89
CA PRO A 3 -15.81 2.21 -27.70
C PRO A 3 -14.63 3.15 -28.02
N THR A 4 -14.35 3.40 -29.30
CA THR A 4 -13.40 4.41 -29.76
C THR A 4 -14.12 5.74 -29.90
N ASP A 5 -14.70 6.20 -28.80
CA ASP A 5 -15.17 7.57 -28.73
C ASP A 5 -13.95 8.48 -28.86
N ASN A 6 -14.10 9.53 -29.66
CA ASN A 6 -13.04 10.41 -30.12
C ASN A 6 -12.42 11.15 -28.92
N MET A 7 -11.45 10.52 -28.24
CA MET A 7 -10.71 11.15 -27.15
C MET A 7 -9.99 12.36 -27.76
N ASP A 8 -10.43 13.56 -27.44
CA ASP A 8 -9.75 14.80 -27.80
C ASP A 8 -8.40 14.84 -27.07
N LEU A 9 -7.41 14.16 -27.64
CA LEU A 9 -6.08 14.03 -27.08
C LEU A 9 -5.41 15.40 -27.10
N LEU A 10 -4.95 15.85 -25.92
CA LEU A 10 -4.10 17.03 -25.78
C LEU A 10 -2.90 16.92 -26.74
N PRO A 11 -2.74 17.84 -27.70
CA PRO A 11 -1.65 17.76 -28.65
C PRO A 11 -0.29 17.81 -27.92
N HIS A 12 0.58 16.85 -28.21
CA HIS A 12 1.92 16.78 -27.61
C HIS A 12 2.72 18.11 -27.69
N PRO A 13 2.69 18.87 -28.81
CA PRO A 13 3.35 20.18 -28.87
C PRO A 13 2.80 21.20 -27.86
N LEU A 14 1.49 21.13 -27.55
CA LEU A 14 0.85 22.02 -26.61
C LEU A 14 1.27 21.71 -25.17
N LEU A 15 1.27 20.42 -24.79
CA LEU A 15 1.75 19.98 -23.47
C LEU A 15 3.20 20.42 -23.21
N ARG A 16 4.08 20.27 -24.21
CA ARG A 16 5.48 20.72 -24.09
C ARG A 16 5.59 22.22 -23.88
N LYS A 17 4.79 23.02 -24.61
CA LYS A 17 4.74 24.48 -24.42
C LYS A 17 4.21 24.85 -23.03
N TYR A 18 3.19 24.13 -22.55
CA TYR A 18 2.61 24.34 -21.22
C TYR A 18 3.63 24.09 -20.11
N ILE A 19 4.33 22.95 -20.14
CA ILE A 19 5.37 22.62 -19.15
C ILE A 19 6.49 23.67 -19.17
N ALA A 20 6.93 24.09 -20.36
CA ALA A 20 7.95 25.13 -20.49
C ALA A 20 7.47 26.48 -19.93
N TYR A 21 6.21 26.84 -20.17
CA TYR A 21 5.58 28.04 -19.64
C TYR A 21 5.54 28.01 -18.10
N ALA A 22 4.99 26.95 -17.51
CA ALA A 22 4.91 26.79 -16.06
C ALA A 22 6.31 26.87 -15.42
N ARG A 23 7.32 26.20 -16.02
CA ARG A 23 8.70 26.24 -15.54
C ARG A 23 9.30 27.65 -15.53
N LYS A 24 9.04 28.43 -16.58
CA LYS A 24 9.63 29.76 -16.80
C LYS A 24 8.96 30.86 -15.97
N TYR A 25 7.62 30.85 -15.90
CA TYR A 25 6.87 31.99 -15.36
C TYR A 25 6.38 31.79 -13.93
N VAL A 26 6.25 30.55 -13.47
CA VAL A 26 5.81 30.26 -12.10
C VAL A 26 7.05 30.00 -11.26
N SER A 27 7.34 30.92 -10.33
CA SER A 27 8.38 30.70 -9.32
C SER A 27 8.00 29.52 -8.42
N THR A 28 8.93 29.01 -7.61
CA THR A 28 8.63 27.88 -6.71
C THR A 28 7.49 28.28 -5.76
N PRO A 29 6.33 27.59 -5.79
CA PRO A 29 5.18 27.99 -4.99
C PRO A 29 5.48 27.97 -3.50
N ARG A 30 4.93 28.92 -2.76
CA ARG A 30 5.05 28.95 -1.29
C ARG A 30 4.14 27.89 -0.69
N LEU A 31 4.60 27.25 0.37
CA LEU A 31 3.79 26.25 1.07
C LEU A 31 2.83 26.97 2.01
N SER A 32 1.52 26.69 1.90
CA SER A 32 0.54 27.16 2.88
C SER A 32 0.76 26.52 4.26
N ASP A 33 0.34 27.20 5.33
CA ASP A 33 0.42 26.64 6.69
C ASP A 33 -0.33 25.32 6.82
N LYS A 34 -1.46 25.17 6.11
CA LYS A 34 -2.24 23.94 6.10
C LYS A 34 -1.49 22.80 5.43
N ALA A 35 -0.89 23.05 4.26
CA ALA A 35 -0.04 22.07 3.58
C ALA A 35 1.16 21.65 4.45
N ALA A 36 1.81 22.61 5.12
CA ALA A 36 2.91 22.32 6.04
C ALA A 36 2.51 21.36 7.17
N ARG A 37 1.33 21.55 7.77
CA ARG A 37 0.80 20.67 8.82
C ARG A 37 0.55 19.24 8.31
N VAL A 38 -0.01 19.09 7.11
CA VAL A 38 -0.24 17.77 6.49
C VAL A 38 1.08 17.03 6.29
N LEU A 39 2.08 17.69 5.70
CA LEU A 39 3.40 17.08 5.45
C LEU A 39 4.12 16.73 6.77
N GLN A 40 4.04 17.61 7.77
CA GLN A 40 4.62 17.37 9.09
C GLN A 40 3.98 16.15 9.76
N HIS A 41 2.64 16.08 9.76
CA HIS A 41 1.91 14.96 10.35
C HIS A 41 2.32 13.63 9.72
N PHE A 42 2.33 13.56 8.38
CA PHE A 42 2.72 12.36 7.65
C PHE A 42 4.18 11.97 7.91
N TYR A 43 5.11 12.93 7.95
CA TYR A 43 6.52 12.66 8.27
C TYR A 43 6.71 12.07 9.68
N LEU A 44 5.98 12.58 10.68
CA LEU A 44 6.02 12.04 12.04
C LEU A 44 5.37 10.65 12.12
N GLU A 45 4.28 10.41 11.38
CA GLU A 45 3.64 9.09 11.25
C GLU A 45 4.64 8.08 10.68
N LEU A 46 5.30 8.43 9.58
CA LEU A 46 6.33 7.61 8.94
C LEU A 46 7.46 7.29 9.93
N ARG A 47 7.98 8.30 10.63
CA ARG A 47 9.07 8.12 11.61
C ARG A 47 8.69 7.23 12.79
N LYS A 48 7.42 7.17 13.18
CA LYS A 48 6.93 6.25 14.22
C LYS A 48 6.87 4.81 13.72
N GLN A 49 6.36 4.59 12.52
CA GLN A 49 6.23 3.26 11.93
C GLN A 49 7.57 2.56 11.70
N HIS A 50 8.62 3.31 11.39
CA HIS A 50 9.97 2.79 11.16
C HIS A 50 10.77 2.48 12.44
N GLN A 51 10.30 2.81 13.64
CA GLN A 51 11.01 2.45 14.88
C GLN A 51 10.86 0.96 15.25
N THR A 52 9.92 0.26 14.62
CA THR A 52 9.55 -1.12 14.97
C THR A 52 10.07 -2.18 14.00
N SER A 53 10.72 -1.78 12.89
CA SER A 53 11.23 -2.68 11.85
C SER A 53 12.66 -2.31 11.45
N ASP A 54 13.48 -3.30 11.07
CA ASP A 54 14.84 -3.14 10.50
C ASP A 54 14.80 -2.51 9.08
N CYS A 55 14.02 -1.44 8.91
CA CYS A 55 13.83 -0.74 7.66
C CYS A 55 14.77 0.47 7.54
N THR A 56 14.99 0.91 6.30
CA THR A 56 15.80 2.10 6.00
C THR A 56 15.32 3.31 6.82
N PRO A 57 16.21 4.03 7.52
CA PRO A 57 15.81 5.11 8.40
C PRO A 57 15.14 6.26 7.64
N VAL A 58 14.05 6.78 8.20
CA VAL A 58 13.34 7.97 7.72
C VAL A 58 14.24 9.20 7.90
N THR A 59 14.77 9.72 6.80
CA THR A 59 15.67 10.88 6.82
C THR A 59 14.93 12.17 6.52
N THR A 60 15.51 13.30 6.91
CA THR A 60 15.02 14.65 6.57
C THR A 60 14.88 14.87 5.06
N ARG A 61 15.62 14.11 4.23
CA ARG A 61 15.50 14.14 2.76
C ARG A 61 14.10 13.74 2.28
N GLN A 62 13.41 12.83 2.98
CA GLN A 62 12.04 12.45 2.60
C GLN A 62 11.06 13.60 2.79
N LEU A 63 11.22 14.38 3.87
CA LEU A 63 10.42 15.59 4.08
C LEU A 63 10.70 16.64 2.99
N GLU A 64 11.97 16.85 2.63
CA GLU A 64 12.33 17.75 1.52
C GLU A 64 11.70 17.31 0.19
N SER A 65 11.71 16.00 -0.10
CA SER A 65 11.08 15.44 -1.29
C SER A 65 9.57 15.70 -1.31
N LEU A 66 8.88 15.46 -0.18
CA LEU A 66 7.45 15.74 -0.03
C LEU A 66 7.13 17.21 -0.29
N VAL A 67 7.92 18.13 0.28
CA VAL A 67 7.76 19.58 0.06
C VAL A 67 7.93 19.92 -1.43
N ARG A 68 9.00 19.42 -2.07
CA ARG A 68 9.26 19.69 -3.50
C ARG A 68 8.15 19.16 -4.41
N LEU A 69 7.64 17.96 -4.15
CA LEU A 69 6.53 17.37 -4.91
C LEU A 69 5.24 18.20 -4.75
N THR A 70 4.95 18.63 -3.52
CA THR A 70 3.77 19.46 -3.20
C THR A 70 3.82 20.79 -3.94
N GLN A 71 4.99 21.44 -3.96
CA GLN A 71 5.21 22.68 -4.72
C GLN A 71 5.15 22.45 -6.23
N ALA A 72 5.63 21.31 -6.72
CA ALA A 72 5.58 20.97 -8.15
C ALA A 72 4.12 20.77 -8.63
N ARG A 73 3.25 20.15 -7.82
CA ARG A 73 1.82 19.99 -8.14
C ARG A 73 1.12 21.34 -8.28
N ALA A 74 1.31 22.25 -7.32
CA ALA A 74 0.77 23.60 -7.41
C ALA A 74 1.31 24.38 -8.63
N LYS A 75 2.60 24.19 -8.94
CA LYS A 75 3.25 24.82 -10.10
C LYS A 75 2.65 24.37 -11.44
N LEU A 76 2.25 23.11 -11.56
CA LEU A 76 1.59 22.60 -12.77
C LEU A 76 0.23 23.25 -13.02
N GLU A 77 -0.43 23.74 -11.99
CA GLU A 77 -1.68 24.51 -12.10
C GLU A 77 -1.45 26.03 -12.15
N LEU A 78 -0.19 26.45 -12.35
CA LEU A 78 0.24 27.85 -12.38
C LEU A 78 -0.06 28.65 -11.10
N ARG A 79 -0.20 27.96 -9.96
CA ARG A 79 -0.44 28.59 -8.67
C ARG A 79 0.86 29.02 -8.00
N GLU A 80 0.82 30.15 -7.30
CA GLU A 80 1.96 30.66 -6.50
C GLU A 80 2.00 30.11 -5.08
N GLU A 81 0.91 29.46 -4.63
CA GLU A 81 0.79 28.85 -3.31
C GLU A 81 0.32 27.40 -3.42
N ALA A 82 0.98 26.52 -2.67
CA ALA A 82 0.63 25.12 -2.53
C ALA A 82 -0.33 24.93 -1.35
N SER A 83 -1.50 24.41 -1.68
CA SER A 83 -2.65 24.22 -0.80
C SER A 83 -2.55 22.91 -0.03
N GLU A 84 -3.44 22.74 0.95
CA GLU A 84 -3.61 21.49 1.69
C GLU A 84 -3.87 20.29 0.76
N PHE A 85 -4.69 20.48 -0.28
CA PHE A 85 -5.01 19.43 -1.24
C PHE A 85 -3.77 18.95 -2.01
N ASP A 86 -2.83 19.86 -2.32
CA ASP A 86 -1.59 19.46 -2.96
C ASP A 86 -0.77 18.52 -2.08
N ALA A 87 -0.73 18.80 -0.78
CA ALA A 87 0.00 17.98 0.18
C ALA A 87 -0.67 16.62 0.39
N VAL A 88 -2.00 16.58 0.45
CA VAL A 88 -2.77 15.33 0.59
C VAL A 88 -2.51 14.40 -0.59
N ASP A 89 -2.58 14.90 -1.83
CA ASP A 89 -2.32 14.11 -3.03
C ASP A 89 -0.90 13.55 -3.05
N VAL A 90 0.09 14.37 -2.70
CA VAL A 90 1.49 13.93 -2.66
C VAL A 90 1.71 12.88 -1.56
N VAL A 91 1.07 13.03 -0.41
CA VAL A 91 1.10 12.02 0.65
C VAL A 91 0.47 10.71 0.16
N GLU A 92 -0.65 10.78 -0.56
CA GLU A 92 -1.28 9.59 -1.14
C GLU A 92 -0.35 8.89 -2.14
N ILE A 93 0.23 9.63 -3.09
CA ILE A 93 1.22 9.09 -4.04
C ILE A 93 2.39 8.44 -3.30
N MET A 94 2.90 9.11 -2.27
CA MET A 94 4.01 8.59 -1.48
C MET A 94 3.61 7.29 -0.79
N ARG A 95 2.44 7.24 -0.15
CA ARG A 95 1.91 6.00 0.48
C ARG A 95 1.83 4.87 -0.54
N TRP A 96 1.31 5.11 -1.74
CA TRP A 96 1.22 4.10 -2.81
C TRP A 96 2.60 3.59 -3.26
N SER A 97 3.55 4.50 -3.50
CA SER A 97 4.94 4.12 -3.84
C SER A 97 5.61 3.29 -2.74
N MET A 98 5.14 3.48 -1.51
CA MET A 98 5.66 2.89 -0.31
C MET A 98 4.95 1.57 0.03
N VAL A 99 3.75 1.30 -0.50
CA VAL A 99 3.00 0.05 -0.24
C VAL A 99 3.86 -1.19 -0.48
N ASP A 100 4.70 -1.19 -1.52
CA ASP A 100 5.59 -2.29 -1.88
C ASP A 100 6.85 -2.37 -0.98
N THR A 101 7.27 -1.25 -0.40
CA THR A 101 8.42 -1.17 0.51
C THR A 101 8.04 -1.41 1.99
N PHE A 102 6.78 -1.15 2.38
CA PHE A 102 6.23 -1.41 3.73
C PHE A 102 5.37 -2.66 3.82
N SER A 103 5.09 -3.30 2.69
CA SER A 103 4.69 -4.69 2.71
C SER A 103 5.89 -5.51 3.16
N ASP A 104 6.00 -5.78 4.45
CA ASP A 104 6.67 -6.99 4.93
C ASP A 104 6.13 -8.14 4.10
N GLU A 105 6.87 -8.65 3.11
CA GLU A 105 6.73 -9.92 2.33
C GLU A 105 5.32 -10.39 1.90
N PHE A 106 4.24 -9.66 2.22
CA PHE A 106 2.86 -10.15 2.39
C PHE A 106 1.82 -9.03 2.24
N GLY A 107 2.15 -7.86 1.72
CA GLY A 107 1.15 -6.80 1.47
C GLY A 107 0.47 -6.22 2.73
N SER A 108 -0.30 -5.15 2.54
CA SER A 108 -1.18 -4.63 3.58
C SER A 108 -2.40 -5.54 3.73
N LEU A 109 -2.39 -6.41 4.74
CA LEU A 109 -3.58 -7.13 5.17
C LEU A 109 -4.60 -6.11 5.74
N ASP A 110 -5.65 -5.81 4.97
CA ASP A 110 -6.78 -4.99 5.41
C ASP A 110 -7.88 -5.86 6.03
N PHE A 111 -7.88 -5.93 7.35
CA PHE A 111 -8.90 -6.63 8.15
C PHE A 111 -10.08 -5.73 8.56
N HIS A 112 -10.15 -4.45 8.13
CA HIS A 112 -11.23 -3.55 8.55
C HIS A 112 -12.60 -3.94 8.00
N ARG A 113 -12.67 -4.74 6.93
CA ARG A 113 -13.94 -5.09 6.26
C ARG A 113 -14.70 -6.25 6.93
N SER A 114 -14.07 -6.96 7.87
CA SER A 114 -14.72 -8.03 8.65
C SER A 114 -15.53 -7.39 9.78
N GLN A 115 -16.83 -7.24 9.59
CA GLN A 115 -17.75 -6.52 10.49
C GLN A 115 -17.91 -7.08 11.92
N HIS A 116 -17.09 -8.03 12.38
CA HIS A 116 -17.12 -8.54 13.74
C HIS A 116 -15.75 -8.36 14.37
N GLY A 117 -15.70 -7.43 15.33
CA GLY A 117 -14.47 -6.80 15.79
C GLY A 117 -13.40 -7.76 16.27
N SER A 118 -12.19 -7.54 15.79
CA SER A 118 -10.96 -7.96 16.44
C SER A 118 -9.80 -7.16 15.85
N GLY A 119 -9.19 -6.30 16.68
CA GLY A 119 -8.18 -5.33 16.30
C GLY A 119 -6.85 -5.93 15.84
N MET A 120 -5.75 -5.18 16.00
CA MET A 120 -4.38 -5.50 15.58
C MET A 120 -3.94 -6.98 15.76
N SER A 121 -4.52 -7.72 16.71
CA SER A 121 -4.33 -9.16 16.93
C SER A 121 -4.64 -10.04 15.71
N THR A 122 -5.75 -9.83 14.99
CA THR A 122 -6.15 -10.71 13.86
C THR A 122 -5.22 -10.53 12.67
N LYS A 123 -4.74 -9.30 12.43
CA LYS A 123 -3.72 -9.02 11.41
C LYS A 123 -2.40 -9.74 11.71
N ASN A 124 -1.96 -9.72 12.97
CA ASN A 124 -0.75 -10.42 13.38
C ASN A 124 -0.90 -11.95 13.30
N GLN A 125 -2.08 -12.48 13.65
CA GLN A 125 -2.41 -13.90 13.48
C GLN A 125 -2.38 -14.33 12.01
N ALA A 126 -2.92 -13.50 11.11
CA ALA A 126 -2.88 -13.75 9.68
C ALA A 126 -1.46 -13.77 9.12
N LYS A 127 -0.62 -12.77 9.44
CA LYS A 127 0.80 -12.77 9.07
C LYS A 127 1.49 -14.05 9.55
N LYS A 128 1.35 -14.37 10.84
CA LYS A 128 1.94 -15.56 11.45
C LYS A 128 1.49 -16.86 10.77
N PHE A 129 0.22 -16.93 10.38
CA PHE A 129 -0.34 -18.07 9.67
C PHE A 129 0.30 -18.25 8.28
N ILE A 130 0.37 -17.17 7.50
CA ILE A 130 0.94 -17.24 6.15
C ILE A 130 2.42 -17.60 6.21
N SER A 131 3.22 -16.99 7.11
CA SER A 131 4.64 -17.34 7.25
C SER A 131 4.85 -18.81 7.65
N ALA A 132 4.01 -19.33 8.56
CA ALA A 132 4.06 -20.74 8.93
C ALA A 132 3.70 -21.67 7.76
N LEU A 133 2.74 -21.25 6.93
CA LEU A 133 2.30 -22.01 5.76
C LEU A 133 3.33 -21.97 4.63
N GLN A 134 4.01 -20.84 4.39
CA GLN A 134 5.13 -20.73 3.46
C GLN A 134 6.30 -21.62 3.86
N ARG A 135 6.69 -21.61 5.14
CA ARG A 135 7.73 -22.51 5.63
C ARG A 135 7.37 -23.99 5.39
N LYS A 136 6.10 -24.35 5.59
CA LYS A 136 5.60 -25.70 5.27
C LYS A 136 5.63 -25.97 3.75
N ALA A 137 5.33 -24.98 2.92
CA ALA A 137 5.40 -25.05 1.46
C ALA A 137 6.81 -25.31 0.94
N GLU A 138 7.80 -24.60 1.47
CA GLU A 138 9.22 -24.75 1.12
C GLU A 138 9.73 -26.14 1.50
N ILE A 139 9.49 -26.58 2.74
CA ILE A 139 9.93 -27.89 3.24
C ILE A 139 9.31 -29.03 2.43
N GLN A 140 8.03 -28.90 2.06
CA GLN A 140 7.30 -29.95 1.35
C GLN A 140 7.34 -29.78 -0.17
N SER A 141 7.98 -28.73 -0.69
CA SER A 141 7.94 -28.33 -2.11
C SER A 141 6.52 -28.39 -2.69
N LYS A 142 5.54 -27.84 -1.95
CA LYS A 142 4.10 -27.95 -2.23
C LYS A 142 3.42 -26.59 -2.07
N ALA A 143 2.70 -26.14 -3.09
CA ALA A 143 1.96 -24.88 -3.03
C ALA A 143 0.45 -25.05 -2.69
N ILE A 144 -0.07 -26.27 -2.68
CA ILE A 144 -1.51 -26.55 -2.47
C ILE A 144 -1.71 -27.23 -1.12
N PHE A 145 -2.59 -26.70 -0.28
CA PHE A 145 -2.90 -27.27 1.04
C PHE A 145 -4.38 -27.54 1.20
N SER A 146 -4.67 -28.63 1.89
CA SER A 146 -6.00 -28.95 2.38
C SER A 146 -6.34 -28.10 3.61
N VAL A 147 -7.63 -27.90 3.87
CA VAL A 147 -8.10 -27.23 5.09
C VAL A 147 -7.60 -27.96 6.35
N ALA A 148 -7.44 -29.29 6.30
CA ALA A 148 -6.89 -30.07 7.41
C ALA A 148 -5.42 -29.72 7.68
N GLU A 149 -4.57 -29.71 6.64
CA GLU A 149 -3.16 -29.31 6.75
C GLU A 149 -3.01 -27.85 7.21
N MET A 150 -3.90 -26.97 6.76
CA MET A 150 -3.94 -25.57 7.18
C MET A 150 -4.33 -25.43 8.65
N LYS A 151 -5.32 -26.18 9.14
CA LYS A 151 -5.69 -26.21 10.56
C LYS A 151 -4.54 -26.72 11.44
N GLU A 152 -3.85 -27.76 10.99
CA GLU A 152 -2.67 -28.27 11.67
C GLU A 152 -1.58 -27.19 11.78
N THR A 153 -1.27 -26.50 10.67
CA THR A 153 -0.31 -25.38 10.66
C THR A 153 -0.72 -24.26 11.62
N ALA A 154 -2.01 -23.92 11.68
CA ALA A 154 -2.52 -22.90 12.61
C ALA A 154 -2.34 -23.34 14.08
N SER A 155 -2.65 -24.59 14.40
CA SER A 155 -2.45 -25.18 15.74
C SER A 155 -0.98 -25.20 16.13
N SER A 156 -0.09 -25.65 15.23
CA SER A 156 1.36 -25.67 15.47
C SER A 156 1.94 -24.26 15.67
N ALA A 157 1.36 -23.25 15.04
CA ALA A 157 1.73 -21.85 15.20
C ALA A 157 1.04 -21.16 16.40
N ASN A 158 0.25 -21.88 17.20
CA ASN A 158 -0.54 -21.36 18.31
C ASN A 158 -1.47 -20.19 17.89
N ILE A 159 -2.17 -20.35 16.77
CA ILE A 159 -3.08 -19.35 16.20
C ILE A 159 -4.50 -19.77 16.57
N GLN A 160 -5.13 -18.97 17.44
CA GLN A 160 -6.48 -19.20 17.92
C GLN A 160 -7.46 -18.35 17.13
N VAL A 161 -8.28 -18.99 16.30
CA VAL A 161 -9.31 -18.35 15.48
C VAL A 161 -10.66 -18.98 15.81
N SER A 162 -11.66 -18.16 16.13
CA SER A 162 -13.01 -18.62 16.45
C SER A 162 -13.70 -19.29 15.26
N ASP A 163 -13.58 -18.70 14.07
CA ASP A 163 -14.05 -19.28 12.81
C ASP A 163 -12.91 -19.37 11.78
N PHE A 164 -12.33 -20.57 11.68
CA PHE A 164 -11.26 -20.84 10.73
C PHE A 164 -11.70 -20.73 9.26
N PHE A 165 -12.96 -21.05 8.95
CA PHE A 165 -13.45 -20.99 7.56
C PHE A 165 -13.61 -19.55 7.11
N SER A 166 -14.18 -18.68 7.95
CA SER A 166 -14.25 -17.24 7.70
C SER A 166 -12.85 -16.62 7.53
N PHE A 167 -11.90 -17.04 8.37
CA PHE A 167 -10.51 -16.59 8.28
C PHE A 167 -9.83 -16.99 6.96
N ILE A 168 -9.92 -18.26 6.54
CA ILE A 168 -9.39 -18.70 5.24
C ILE A 168 -10.13 -18.02 4.07
N SER A 169 -11.45 -17.82 4.20
CA SER A 169 -12.22 -17.09 3.19
C SER A 169 -11.73 -15.65 3.03
N THR A 170 -11.38 -14.98 4.14
CA THR A 170 -10.82 -13.64 4.13
C THR A 170 -9.48 -13.60 3.40
N LEU A 171 -8.58 -14.52 3.73
CA LEU A 171 -7.28 -14.66 3.05
C LEU A 171 -7.44 -14.98 1.56
N ASN A 172 -8.50 -15.72 1.20
CA ASN A 172 -8.82 -15.99 -0.20
C ASN A 172 -9.33 -14.74 -0.94
N THR A 173 -10.21 -13.96 -0.32
CA THR A 173 -10.68 -12.68 -0.89
C THR A 173 -9.54 -11.67 -1.04
N GLN A 174 -8.56 -11.70 -0.15
CA GLN A 174 -7.40 -10.83 -0.18
C GLN A 174 -6.29 -11.31 -1.14
N GLY A 175 -6.43 -12.50 -1.75
CA GLY A 175 -5.47 -13.02 -2.74
C GLY A 175 -4.22 -13.69 -2.16
N PHE A 176 -4.14 -13.94 -0.85
CA PHE A 176 -3.05 -14.72 -0.27
C PHE A 176 -3.22 -16.22 -0.49
N LEU A 177 -4.48 -16.66 -0.57
CA LEU A 177 -4.86 -18.02 -0.88
C LEU A 177 -5.78 -18.01 -2.10
N ILE A 178 -5.70 -19.02 -2.95
CA ILE A 178 -6.66 -19.23 -4.03
C ILE A 178 -7.31 -20.60 -3.84
N LYS A 179 -8.63 -20.62 -3.65
CA LYS A 179 -9.39 -21.86 -3.61
C LYS A 179 -9.30 -22.59 -4.96
N LYS A 180 -8.70 -23.80 -4.96
CA LYS A 180 -8.53 -24.64 -6.17
C LYS A 180 -9.49 -25.82 -6.23
N GLY A 181 -10.08 -26.22 -5.10
CA GLY A 181 -10.99 -27.36 -5.05
C GLY A 181 -11.77 -27.46 -3.76
N LYS A 182 -12.47 -28.58 -3.56
CA LYS A 182 -13.20 -28.86 -2.31
C LYS A 182 -12.19 -28.97 -1.17
N GLN A 183 -12.19 -27.96 -0.30
CA GLN A 183 -11.24 -27.84 0.82
C GLN A 183 -9.76 -27.79 0.43
N LEU A 184 -9.44 -27.36 -0.80
CA LEU A 184 -8.06 -27.18 -1.27
C LEU A 184 -7.82 -25.71 -1.63
N TYR A 185 -6.72 -25.18 -1.13
CA TYR A 185 -6.30 -23.80 -1.31
C TYR A 185 -4.83 -23.78 -1.73
N GLN A 186 -4.53 -23.07 -2.80
CA GLN A 186 -3.17 -22.78 -3.21
C GLN A 186 -2.68 -21.54 -2.49
N LEU A 187 -1.51 -21.63 -1.86
CA LEU A 187 -0.78 -20.48 -1.36
C LEU A 187 -0.22 -19.71 -2.56
N GLN A 188 -0.55 -18.43 -2.65
CA GLN A 188 0.01 -17.56 -3.68
C GLN A 188 1.39 -17.11 -3.19
N THR A 189 2.45 -17.73 -3.70
CA THR A 189 3.78 -17.16 -3.59
C THR A 189 3.82 -15.93 -4.47
N VAL A 190 4.28 -14.81 -3.91
CA VAL A 190 4.74 -13.70 -4.74
C VAL A 190 6.02 -14.23 -5.38
N ASP A 191 5.91 -14.75 -6.60
CA ASP A 191 7.08 -15.15 -7.36
C ASP A 191 7.92 -13.89 -7.59
N TYR A 192 9.11 -13.86 -6.97
CA TYR A 192 10.14 -12.84 -7.20
C TYR A 192 10.94 -13.19 -8.44
#